data_AF-A0A1S9JI64-F1
#
_entry.id   AF-A0A1S9JI64-F1
#
_cell.length_a   1.000
_cell.length_b   1.000
_cell.length_c   1.000
_cell.angle_alpha   90.00
_cell.angle_beta   90.00
_cell.angle_gamma   90.00
#
_symmetry.space_group_name_H-M   'P 1'
#
loop_
_entity.id
_entity.type
_entity.pdbx_description
1 polymer ?
#
loop_
_entity_poly.entity_id
_entity_poly.type
_entity_poly.pdbx_seq_one_letter_code
_entity_poly.pdbx_strand_id
1 'polypeptide(L)'
;MKTKLNELLEFPTPFTYKVMGQALPELVDQVVEVVQRHAPGDYTPTVKPSSKGNYHSVSITINATHIEQVETLYEELGKIDIVRMVL
;
A
#
# COMPACT_ATOMS: atom_id res chain seq x y z
N MET A 1 7.10 -19.44 -20.76
CA MET A 1 5.64 -19.40 -20.52
C MET A 1 5.37 -18.14 -19.69
N LYS A 2 5.23 -16.97 -20.35
CA LYS A 2 4.97 -15.70 -19.66
C LYS A 2 3.47 -15.69 -19.31
N THR A 3 3.20 -15.75 -18.02
CA THR A 3 1.89 -16.00 -17.41
C THR A 3 0.87 -14.94 -17.81
N LYS A 4 -0.35 -15.40 -18.12
CA LYS A 4 -1.53 -14.65 -18.57
C LYS A 4 -2.06 -13.57 -17.60
N LEU A 5 -1.32 -13.19 -16.56
CA LEU A 5 -1.78 -12.15 -15.63
C LEU A 5 -1.66 -10.73 -16.19
N ASN A 6 -0.69 -10.46 -17.07
CA ASN A 6 -0.56 -9.16 -17.73
C ASN A 6 -1.69 -8.82 -18.72
N GLU A 7 -2.46 -9.81 -19.19
CA GLU A 7 -3.58 -9.62 -20.13
C GLU A 7 -4.96 -9.62 -19.44
N LEU A 8 -5.05 -9.99 -18.16
CA LEU A 8 -6.31 -10.09 -17.42
C LEU A 8 -6.59 -8.90 -16.49
N LEU A 9 -5.60 -8.02 -16.29
CA LEU A 9 -5.71 -6.80 -15.50
C LEU A 9 -5.49 -5.60 -16.42
N GLU A 10 -6.55 -4.82 -16.66
CA GLU A 10 -6.47 -3.56 -17.40
C GLU A 10 -5.84 -2.49 -16.49
N PHE A 11 -4.59 -2.16 -16.75
CA PHE A 11 -3.92 -1.03 -16.13
C PHE A 11 -4.10 0.23 -17.00
N PRO A 12 -4.26 1.44 -16.42
CA PRO A 12 -4.20 1.76 -15.00
C PRO A 12 -5.48 1.39 -14.23
N THR A 13 -5.35 0.64 -13.13
CA THR A 13 -6.49 0.29 -12.26
C THR A 13 -6.27 0.83 -10.84
N PRO A 14 -7.31 1.36 -10.17
CA PRO A 14 -7.21 1.74 -8.78
C PRO A 14 -7.19 0.49 -7.89
N PHE A 15 -6.11 0.31 -7.14
CA PHE A 15 -5.93 -0.78 -6.19
C PHE A 15 -5.90 -0.23 -4.77
N THR A 16 -6.74 -0.76 -3.88
CA THR A 16 -6.80 -0.29 -2.48
C THR A 16 -6.03 -1.23 -1.59
N TYR A 17 -4.95 -0.75 -0.99
CA TYR A 17 -4.22 -1.44 0.07
C TYR A 17 -4.75 -1.06 1.43
N LYS A 18 -4.80 -2.05 2.32
CA LYS A 18 -5.05 -1.86 3.74
C LYS A 18 -3.83 -2.30 4.53
N VAL A 19 -3.09 -1.31 5.02
CA VAL A 19 -1.94 -1.51 5.89
C VAL A 19 -2.39 -1.36 7.33
N MET A 20 -2.13 -2.37 8.16
CA MET A 20 -2.25 -2.29 9.61
C MET A 20 -0.85 -2.25 10.22
N GLY A 21 -0.58 -1.21 11.00
CA GLY A 21 0.69 -1.03 11.70
C GLY A 21 0.50 -0.43 13.08
N GLN A 22 1.61 -0.15 13.77
CA GLN A 22 1.61 0.57 15.03
C GLN A 22 0.96 1.94 14.90
N ALA A 23 0.42 2.45 16.00
CA ALA A 23 -0.22 3.76 16.06
C ALA A 23 0.78 4.93 15.99
N LEU A 24 1.53 5.01 14.89
CA LEU A 24 2.56 6.01 14.64
C LEU A 24 2.24 6.80 13.37
N PRO A 25 2.43 8.14 13.37
CA PRO A 25 2.27 8.95 12.16
C PRO A 25 3.29 8.57 11.08
N GLU A 26 4.46 8.07 11.48
CA GLU A 26 5.52 7.56 10.59
C GLU A 26 5.05 6.39 9.71
N LEU A 27 4.02 5.65 10.12
CA LEU A 27 3.44 4.58 9.31
C LEU A 27 2.92 5.12 7.99
N VAL A 28 2.16 6.22 8.07
CA VAL A 28 1.50 6.83 6.92
C VAL A 28 2.55 7.49 6.04
N ASP A 29 3.50 8.19 6.65
CA ASP A 29 4.59 8.87 5.96
C ASP A 29 5.44 7.86 5.16
N GLN A 30 5.87 6.76 5.77
CA GLN A 30 6.62 5.70 5.09
C GLN A 30 5.78 5.00 4.01
N VAL A 31 4.51 4.69 4.28
CA VAL A 31 3.62 4.07 3.29
C VAL A 31 3.49 4.97 2.06
N VAL A 32 3.25 6.27 2.26
CA VAL A 32 3.09 7.25 1.18
C VAL A 32 4.41 7.48 0.44
N GLU A 33 5.54 7.55 1.15
CA GLU A 33 6.86 7.72 0.52
C GLU A 33 7.18 6.57 -0.43
N VAL A 34 7.04 5.33 0.06
CA VAL A 34 7.30 4.12 -0.75
C VAL A 34 6.32 4.08 -1.92
N VAL A 35 5.03 4.31 -1.68
CA VAL A 35 4.01 4.37 -2.72
C VAL A 35 4.34 5.42 -3.77
N GLN A 36 4.66 6.66 -3.39
CA GLN A 36 5.04 7.72 -4.33
C GLN A 36 6.30 7.39 -5.13
N ARG A 37 7.28 6.71 -4.53
CA ARG A 37 8.54 6.33 -5.19
C ARG A 37 8.31 5.34 -6.33
N HIS A 38 7.45 4.35 -6.12
CA HIS A 38 7.15 3.33 -7.14
C HIS A 38 5.99 3.73 -8.06
N ALA A 39 5.08 4.54 -7.54
CA ALA A 39 3.85 4.95 -8.14
C ALA A 39 3.67 6.45 -7.84
N PRO A 40 4.15 7.39 -8.65
CA PRO A 40 3.81 8.79 -8.44
C PRO A 40 2.32 8.99 -8.79
N GLY A 41 1.54 9.54 -7.86
CA GLY A 41 0.11 9.73 -8.05
C GLY A 41 -0.56 10.48 -6.92
N ASP A 42 -1.83 10.81 -7.12
CA ASP A 42 -2.65 11.49 -6.13
C ASP A 42 -3.30 10.45 -5.22
N TYR A 43 -2.75 10.29 -4.01
CA TYR A 43 -3.18 9.30 -3.05
C TYR A 43 -3.84 9.95 -1.86
N THR A 44 -4.99 9.42 -1.46
CA THR A 44 -5.72 9.84 -0.26
C THR A 44 -5.66 8.74 0.79
N PRO A 45 -4.52 8.54 1.48
CA PRO A 45 -4.42 7.57 2.55
C PRO A 45 -5.37 7.95 3.68
N THR A 46 -6.29 7.05 4.00
CA THR A 46 -7.21 7.22 5.12
C THR A 46 -6.69 6.45 6.31
N VAL A 47 -6.40 7.16 7.39
CA VAL A 47 -5.85 6.57 8.61
C VAL A 47 -6.94 6.51 9.65
N LYS A 48 -7.21 5.30 10.15
CA LYS A 48 -8.13 5.09 11.25
C LYS A 48 -7.36 4.59 12.47
N PRO A 49 -7.35 5.35 13.57
CA PRO A 49 -6.83 4.85 14.83
C PRO A 49 -7.73 3.72 15.34
N SER A 50 -7.11 2.65 15.82
CA SER A 50 -7.83 1.56 16.47
C SER A 50 -8.43 2.03 17.79
N SER A 51 -9.56 1.47 18.18
CA SER A 51 -10.28 1.81 19.42
C SER A 51 -9.43 1.64 20.68
N LYS A 52 -8.39 0.78 20.62
CA LYS A 52 -7.45 0.53 21.72
C LYS A 52 -6.18 1.37 21.65
N GLY A 53 -6.02 2.23 20.64
CA GLY A 53 -4.88 3.14 20.47
C GLY A 53 -3.52 2.50 20.16
N ASN A 54 -3.43 1.18 20.04
CA ASN A 54 -2.16 0.48 19.80
C ASN A 54 -1.79 0.38 18.31
N TYR A 55 -2.79 0.44 17.42
CA TYR A 55 -2.62 0.22 15.99
C TYR A 55 -3.33 1.29 15.15
N HIS A 56 -2.81 1.54 13.95
CA HIS A 56 -3.43 2.34 12.91
C HIS A 56 -3.75 1.47 11.70
N SER A 57 -4.96 1.63 11.18
CA SER A 57 -5.36 1.06 9.89
C SER A 57 -5.28 2.16 8.84
N VAL A 58 -4.32 2.05 7.94
CA VAL A 58 -4.12 2.94 6.79
C VAL A 58 -4.73 2.28 5.57
N SER A 59 -5.67 2.94 4.92
CA SER A 59 -6.22 2.50 3.64
C SER A 59 -5.73 3.45 2.56
N ILE A 60 -4.93 2.96 1.62
CA ILE A 60 -4.37 3.77 0.54
C ILE A 60 -4.81 3.20 -0.80
N THR A 61 -5.45 4.03 -1.61
CA THR A 61 -5.84 3.68 -2.98
C THR A 61 -4.75 4.17 -3.91
N ILE A 62 -4.03 3.24 -4.54
CA ILE A 62 -2.99 3.55 -5.50
C ILE A 62 -3.48 3.31 -6.92
N ASN A 63 -2.84 3.94 -7.90
CA ASN A 63 -3.06 3.59 -9.29
C ASN A 63 -1.96 2.64 -9.76
N ALA A 64 -2.27 1.34 -9.75
CA ALA A 64 -1.35 0.34 -10.28
C ALA A 64 -1.29 0.50 -11.80
N THR A 65 -0.08 0.62 -12.34
CA THR A 65 0.18 0.62 -13.79
C THR A 65 0.72 -0.74 -14.27
N HIS A 66 1.35 -1.49 -13.37
CA HIS A 66 1.89 -2.83 -13.61
C HIS A 66 1.81 -3.69 -12.33
N ILE A 67 1.73 -5.01 -12.50
CA ILE A 67 1.69 -5.96 -11.37
C ILE A 67 2.99 -5.97 -10.56
N GLU A 68 4.14 -5.79 -11.20
CA GLU A 68 5.45 -5.73 -10.52
C GLU A 68 5.53 -4.56 -9.54
N GLN A 69 4.90 -3.42 -9.87
CA GLN A 69 4.82 -2.26 -8.99
C GLN A 69 4.00 -2.58 -7.73
N VAL A 70 2.90 -3.31 -7.90
CA VAL A 70 2.02 -3.77 -6.81
C VAL A 70 2.76 -4.73 -5.89
N GLU A 71 3.42 -5.75 -6.45
CA GLU A 71 4.19 -6.72 -5.68
C GLU A 71 5.36 -6.07 -4.93
N THR A 72 6.11 -5.20 -5.60
CA THR A 72 7.23 -4.46 -4.98
C THR A 72 6.71 -3.60 -3.82
N LEU A 73 5.59 -2.90 -4.02
CA LEU A 73 4.97 -2.10 -2.97
C LEU A 73 4.52 -2.95 -1.80
N TYR A 74 3.85 -4.07 -2.05
CA TYR A 74 3.41 -4.97 -0.99
C TYR A 74 4.60 -5.47 -0.15
N GLU A 75 5.71 -5.82 -0.78
CA GLU A 75 6.92 -6.28 -0.10
C GLU A 75 7.60 -5.16 0.71
N GLU A 76 7.78 -3.98 0.12
CA GLU A 76 8.40 -2.83 0.80
C GLU A 76 7.54 -2.33 1.96
N LEU A 77 6.21 -2.26 1.79
CA LEU A 77 5.28 -1.95 2.87
C LEU A 77 5.35 -2.99 3.98
N GLY A 78 5.48 -4.27 3.64
CA GLY A 78 5.65 -5.36 4.61
C GLY A 78 6.99 -5.34 5.36
N LYS A 79 8.04 -4.73 4.78
CA LYS A 79 9.36 -4.58 5.43
C LYS A 79 9.41 -3.45 6.46
N ILE A 80 8.42 -2.56 6.47
CA ILE A 80 8.34 -1.48 7.47
C ILE A 80 8.17 -2.12 8.86
N ASP A 81 9.11 -1.87 9.77
CA ASP A 81 9.16 -2.52 11.10
C ASP A 81 7.87 -2.31 11.93
N ILE A 82 7.24 -1.16 11.71
CA ILE A 82 5.99 -0.75 12.36
C ILE A 82 4.74 -1.32 11.68
N VAL A 83 4.85 -1.90 10.48
CA VAL A 83 3.75 -2.62 9.81
C VAL A 83 3.60 -4.01 10.42
N ARG A 84 2.35 -4.38 10.67
CA ARG A 84 1.97 -5.72 11.17
C ARG A 84 1.33 -6.57 10.09
N MET A 85 0.58 -5.95 9.18
CA MET A 85 -0.15 -6.66 8.14
C MET A 85 -0.46 -5.74 6.96
N VAL A 86 -0.41 -6.28 5.74
CA VAL A 86 -0.86 -5.61 4.51
C VAL A 86 -1.89 -6.51 3.83
N LEU A 87 -3.02 -5.91 3.42
CA LEU A 87 -4.20 -6.54 2.81
C LEU A 87 -4.55 -5.87 1.49
#